data_AF-A0A917USQ8-F1
#
_entry.id   AF-A0A917USQ8-F1
#
_cell.length_a   1.000
_cell.length_b   1.000
_cell.length_c   1.000
_cell.angle_alpha   90.00
_cell.angle_beta   90.00
_cell.angle_gamma   90.00
#
_symmetry.space_group_name_H-M   'P 1'
#
loop_
_entity.id
_entity.type
_entity.pdbx_description
1 polymer ?
#
loop_
_entity_poly.entity_id
_entity_poly.type
_entity_poly.pdbx_seq_one_letter_code
_entity_poly.pdbx_strand_id
1 'polypeptide(L)'
;MGKGYEYYRSIGTKKMECKEVQITSLDDKHAVAHTKWNSVYLKAEEEVSIPFNNNYLIQFRDDKPIIFGWITGDESQLLKDKGII
;
A
#
# COMPACT_ATOMS: atom_id res chain seq x y z
N MET A 1 13.57 -8.04 4.43
CA MET A 1 12.26 -7.54 3.95
C MET A 1 11.48 -8.61 3.17
N GLY A 2 11.21 -9.80 3.75
CA GLY A 2 10.60 -10.93 3.02
C GLY A 2 9.13 -11.20 3.37
N LYS A 3 8.84 -11.29 4.68
CA LYS A 3 7.57 -11.80 5.23
C LYS A 3 6.33 -10.96 4.90
N GLY A 4 6.47 -9.63 4.83
CA GLY A 4 5.32 -8.73 4.57
C GLY A 4 4.68 -8.89 3.18
N TYR A 5 5.44 -9.39 2.20
CA TYR A 5 4.96 -9.57 0.82
C TYR A 5 4.60 -11.01 0.47
N GLU A 6 4.87 -11.98 1.36
CA GLU A 6 4.58 -13.40 1.12
C GLU A 6 3.07 -13.64 0.97
N TYR A 7 2.27 -12.97 1.81
CA TYR A 7 0.81 -13.02 1.71
C TYR A 7 0.32 -12.56 0.33
N TYR A 8 0.74 -11.37 -0.11
CA TYR A 8 0.35 -10.82 -1.41
C TYR A 8 0.79 -11.70 -2.59
N ARG A 9 2.00 -12.27 -2.54
CA ARG A 9 2.46 -13.23 -3.55
C ARG A 9 1.61 -14.50 -3.57
N SER A 10 1.21 -15.00 -2.40
CA SER A 10 0.41 -16.23 -2.29
C SER A 10 -0.99 -16.11 -2.91
N ILE A 11 -1.58 -14.91 -2.89
CA ILE A 11 -2.90 -14.64 -3.48
C ILE A 11 -2.82 -14.18 -4.95
N GLY A 12 -1.68 -14.38 -5.62
CA GLY A 12 -1.54 -14.15 -7.06
C GLY A 12 -1.19 -12.72 -7.47
N THR A 13 -0.64 -11.89 -6.57
CA THR A 13 -0.15 -10.55 -6.93
C THR A 13 1.00 -10.65 -7.93
N LYS A 14 0.80 -10.09 -9.13
CA LYS A 14 1.79 -9.99 -10.21
C LYS A 14 2.62 -8.72 -10.12
N LYS A 15 1.97 -7.60 -9.79
CA LYS A 15 2.59 -6.27 -9.80
C LYS A 15 2.00 -5.41 -8.69
N MET A 16 2.83 -4.55 -8.11
CA MET A 16 2.40 -3.52 -7.17
C MET A 16 3.06 -2.20 -7.58
N GLU A 17 2.27 -1.20 -7.91
CA GLU A 17 2.78 0.08 -8.42
C GLU A 17 2.30 1.23 -7.55
N CYS A 18 3.24 2.04 -7.03
CA CYS A 18 2.90 3.33 -6.43
C CYS A 18 2.65 4.32 -7.57
N LYS A 19 1.39 4.69 -7.78
CA LYS A 19 0.98 5.62 -8.83
C LYS A 19 1.21 7.07 -8.43
N GLU A 20 1.02 7.37 -7.15
CA GLU A 20 1.09 8.74 -6.67
C GLU A 20 1.54 8.78 -5.21
N VAL A 21 2.32 9.80 -4.86
CA VAL A 21 2.71 10.13 -3.50
C VAL A 21 2.51 11.63 -3.31
N GLN A 22 1.65 12.00 -2.36
CA GLN A 22 1.49 13.38 -1.91
C GLN A 22 1.90 13.47 -0.45
N ILE A 23 2.76 14.42 -0.10
CA ILE A 23 3.24 14.61 1.26
C ILE A 23 2.53 15.81 1.89
N THR A 24 1.97 15.62 3.07
CA THR A 24 1.45 16.69 3.93
C THR A 24 2.30 16.76 5.19
N SER A 25 3.04 17.85 5.37
CA SER A 25 3.78 18.11 6.61
C SER A 25 2.80 18.39 7.75
N LEU A 26 3.05 17.80 8.92
CA LEU A 26 2.27 18.05 10.14
C LEU A 26 3.00 19.04 11.05
N ASP A 27 4.29 18.83 11.25
CA ASP A 27 5.21 19.69 11.99
C ASP A 27 6.66 19.44 11.52
N ASP A 28 7.65 20.04 12.18
CA ASP A 28 9.08 19.92 11.84
C ASP A 28 9.61 18.48 11.86
N LYS A 29 8.92 17.57 12.56
CA LYS A 29 9.34 16.18 12.79
C LYS A 29 8.39 15.15 12.20
N HIS A 30 7.23 15.54 11.68
CA HIS A 30 6.21 14.60 11.22
C HIS A 30 5.58 15.01 9.90
N ALA A 31 5.27 13.99 9.09
CA ALA A 31 4.49 14.15 7.86
C ALA A 31 3.60 12.94 7.62
N VAL A 32 2.60 13.11 6.75
CA VAL A 32 1.80 12.02 6.19
C VAL A 32 2.08 11.92 4.70
N ALA A 33 2.42 10.72 4.23
CA ALA A 33 2.46 10.42 2.81
C ALA A 33 1.17 9.74 2.39
N HIS A 34 0.33 10.46 1.66
CA HIS A 34 -0.85 9.93 0.98
C HIS A 34 -0.39 9.26 -0.30
N THR A 35 -0.55 7.95 -0.38
CA THR A 35 -0.10 7.15 -1.51
C THR A 35 -1.26 6.50 -2.20
N LYS A 36 -1.24 6.51 -3.54
CA LYS A 36 -2.14 5.72 -4.37
C LYS A 36 -1.34 4.59 -4.97
N TRP A 37 -1.82 3.38 -4.77
CA TRP A 37 -1.22 2.19 -5.30
C TRP A 37 -2.17 1.48 -6.26
N ASN A 38 -1.61 0.68 -7.14
CA ASN A 38 -2.34 -0.26 -7.98
C ASN A 38 -1.69 -1.64 -7.89
N SER A 39 -2.45 -2.63 -7.40
CA SER A 39 -2.04 -4.03 -7.34
C SER A 39 -2.68 -4.75 -8.51
N VAL A 40 -1.89 -5.51 -9.24
CA VAL A 40 -2.36 -6.35 -10.34
C VAL A 40 -2.30 -7.80 -9.87
N TYR A 41 -3.43 -8.49 -9.96
CA TYR A 41 -3.59 -9.90 -9.65
C TYR A 41 -3.91 -10.68 -10.91
N LEU A 42 -3.48 -11.94 -10.99
CA LEU A 42 -3.91 -12.85 -12.05
C LEU A 42 -4.99 -13.78 -11.51
N LYS A 43 -6.19 -13.74 -12.10
CA LYS A 43 -7.32 -14.59 -11.75
C LYS A 43 -7.87 -15.24 -13.01
N ALA A 44 -7.85 -16.58 -13.06
CA ALA A 44 -8.35 -17.36 -14.21
C ALA A 44 -7.83 -16.85 -15.57
N GLU A 45 -6.52 -16.55 -15.64
CA GLU A 45 -5.83 -15.99 -16.81
C GLU A 45 -6.16 -14.52 -17.15
N GLU A 46 -7.03 -13.86 -16.40
CA GLU A 46 -7.32 -12.43 -16.53
C GLU A 46 -6.59 -11.60 -15.47
N GLU A 47 -6.10 -10.42 -15.88
CA GLU A 47 -5.48 -9.47 -14.96
C GLU A 47 -6.54 -8.57 -14.31
N VAL A 48 -6.57 -8.58 -12.97
CA VAL A 48 -7.45 -7.72 -12.17
C VAL A 48 -6.60 -6.66 -11.48
N SER A 49 -6.84 -5.39 -11.81
CA SER A 49 -6.21 -4.26 -11.13
C SER A 49 -7.09 -3.76 -9.99
N ILE A 50 -6.51 -3.63 -8.80
CA ILE A 50 -7.18 -3.12 -7.60
C ILE A 50 -6.39 -1.92 -7.10
N PRO A 51 -6.98 -0.70 -7.15
CA PRO A 51 -6.38 0.48 -6.56
C PRO A 51 -6.60 0.51 -5.05
N PHE A 52 -5.60 0.95 -4.30
CA PHE A 52 -5.66 1.14 -2.85
C PHE A 52 -4.96 2.43 -2.43
N ASN A 53 -5.44 3.02 -1.34
CA ASN A 53 -4.90 4.27 -0.80
C ASN A 53 -4.34 4.03 0.59
N ASN A 54 -3.05 4.34 0.77
CA ASN A 54 -2.38 4.17 2.05
C ASN A 54 -1.84 5.52 2.52
N ASN A 55 -2.10 5.84 3.78
CA ASN A 55 -1.56 7.01 4.44
C ASN A 55 -0.42 6.55 5.35
N TYR A 56 0.83 6.78 4.95
CA TYR A 56 1.99 6.43 5.76
C TYR A 56 2.32 7.57 6.73
N LEU A 57 2.44 7.24 8.01
CA LEU A 57 2.84 8.17 9.05
C LEU A 57 4.36 8.18 9.15
N ILE A 58 4.95 9.35 8.92
CA ILE A 58 6.39 9.55 8.83
C ILE A 58 6.85 10.39 10.02
N GLN A 59 7.96 9.97 10.63
CA GLN A 59 8.72 10.76 11.59
C GLN A 59 10.14 10.97 11.06
N PHE A 60 10.65 12.20 11.12
CA PHE A 60 12.03 12.52 10.78
C PHE A 60 12.90 12.40 12.05
N ARG A 61 13.88 11.49 12.03
CA ARG A 61 14.88 11.32 13.10
C ARG A 61 16.27 11.50 12.51
N ASP A 62 17.07 12.41 13.05
CA ASP A 62 18.39 12.77 12.51
C ASP A 62 18.32 13.01 10.99
N ASP A 63 17.30 13.78 10.57
CA ASP A 63 16.96 14.09 9.17
C ASP A 63 16.62 12.89 8.26
N LYS A 64 16.43 11.70 8.85
CA LYS A 64 16.03 10.49 8.12
C LYS A 64 14.54 10.21 8.31
N PRO A 65 13.76 10.05 7.22
CA PRO A 65 12.35 9.69 7.32
C PRO A 65 12.21 8.23 7.75
N ILE A 66 11.39 8.00 8.77
CA ILE A 66 11.01 6.67 9.25
C ILE A 66 9.49 6.55 9.17
N ILE A 67 9.00 5.55 8.46
CA ILE A 67 7.61 5.16 8.49
C ILE A 67 7.37 4.37 9.77
N PHE A 68 6.58 4.90 10.69
CA PHE A 68 6.30 4.26 11.98
C PHE A 68 4.89 3.66 12.05
N GLY A 69 4.04 3.96 11.06
CA GLY A 69 2.70 3.41 10.95
C GLY A 69 2.07 3.71 9.61
N TRP A 70 0.94 3.08 9.34
CA TRP A 70 0.13 3.36 8.16
C TRP A 70 -1.35 3.17 8.48
N ILE A 71 -2.18 3.88 7.73
CA ILE A 71 -3.63 3.76 7.75
C ILE A 71 -4.03 3.39 6.32
N THR A 72 -4.74 2.28 6.16
CA THR A 72 -5.31 1.83 4.88
C THR A 72 -6.80 1.55 5.08
N GLY A 73 -7.54 1.46 3.97
CA GLY A 73 -8.93 1.00 3.99
C GLY A 73 -9.03 -0.49 4.33
N ASP A 74 -10.24 -1.04 4.28
CA ASP A 74 -10.44 -2.49 4.43
C ASP A 74 -10.05 -3.21 3.13
N GLU A 75 -8.74 -3.37 2.93
CA GLU A 75 -8.18 -4.09 1.78
C GLU A 75 -8.69 -5.53 1.72
N SER A 76 -8.96 -6.16 2.86
CA SER A 76 -9.45 -7.54 2.91
C SER A 76 -10.88 -7.65 2.38
N GLN A 77 -11.78 -6.75 2.79
CA GLN A 77 -13.13 -6.70 2.24
C GLN A 77 -13.12 -6.38 0.75
N LEU A 78 -12.27 -5.45 0.31
CA LEU A 78 -12.14 -5.10 -1.11
C LEU A 78 -11.68 -6.30 -1.94
N LEU A 79 -10.72 -7.09 -1.44
CA LEU A 79 -10.25 -8.31 -2.12
C LEU A 79 -11.37 -9.36 -2.21
N LYS A 80 -12.19 -9.53 -1.17
CA LYS A 80 -13.36 -10.42 -1.18
C LYS A 80 -14.42 -9.97 -2.19
N ASP A 81 -14.74 -8.68 -2.22
CA ASP A 81 -15.72 -8.11 -3.15
C ASP A 81 -15.29 -8.28 -4.62
N LYS A 82 -13.98 -8.31 -4.88
CA LYS A 82 -13.38 -8.61 -6.19
C LYS A 82 -13.16 -10.11 -6.42
N GLY A 83 -13.47 -10.94 -5.41
CA GLY A 83 -13.31 -12.39 -5.41
C GLY A 83 -11.86 -12.82 -5.65
N ILE A 84 -10.89 -12.07 -5.15
CA ILE A 84 -9.47 -12.45 -5.15
C ILE A 84 -9.18 -13.43 -4.00
N ILE A 85 -9.83 -13.22 -2.85
CA ILE A 85 -9.81 -14.10 -1.68
C ILE A 85 -11.23 -14.49 -1.27
#